data_AF-A0A1G1D4A9-F1
#
_entry.id   AF-A0A1G1D4A9-F1
#
_cell.length_a   1.000
_cell.length_b   1.000
_cell.length_c   1.000
_cell.angle_alpha   90.00
_cell.angle_beta   90.00
_cell.angle_gamma   90.00
#
_symmetry.space_group_name_H-M   'P 1'
#
loop_
_entity.id
_entity.type
_entity.pdbx_description
1 polymer ?
#
loop_
_entity_poly.entity_id
_entity_poly.type
_entity_poly.pdbx_seq_one_letter_code
_entity_poly.pdbx_strand_id
1 'polypeptide(L)'
;MGSCDFNAIKLDGLTDIQIKEKIARLLSEISDDKMPKILGLICGQSINTGKIEDELKDIPNVKTASFPCIGMIHPSFVEYGLDSGADGVFIWGCVNGDCHYREGNTWLQSRLDGKRPPILRKGVDVRRIREYWFSSIHKDKLREEINLSERELIAYEDKNPPFPPLAKGGEGGFGDKKSIFKRGVVISSIIILSMFSILFLSDMPKYPFFNKGMSLIKFTFKYSGKHRTEQRELTERETKDILMHMRRTNSPFSKIRMIGKRERLPIYVELELDNRNILSKTYYPAGLRKDIPTFAYEEFPVPPGVHHIKVKMRDSKDTNQFDYFIEKEIEVMPEKTFVMDVSPIFSEEQKIE
;
A
#
# COMPACT_ATOMS: atom_id res chain seq x y z
N MET A 1 2.43 2.14 7.43
CA MET A 1 1.67 2.91 8.42
C MET A 1 1.02 4.14 7.80
N GLY A 2 1.75 5.16 7.34
CA GLY A 2 1.12 6.28 6.60
C GLY A 2 0.64 5.91 5.17
N SER A 3 1.30 4.90 4.62
CA SER A 3 1.15 4.21 3.33
C SER A 3 -0.06 3.35 2.99
N CYS A 4 -0.87 3.02 3.99
CA CYS A 4 -1.71 1.82 3.90
C CYS A 4 -3.16 2.18 4.21
N ASP A 5 -4.08 1.40 3.66
CA ASP A 5 -5.49 1.54 4.00
C ASP A 5 -5.71 1.19 5.48
N PHE A 6 -6.77 1.73 6.05
CA PHE A 6 -7.00 1.78 7.50
C PHE A 6 -7.17 0.38 8.15
N ASN A 7 -7.52 -0.64 7.35
CA ASN A 7 -7.57 -2.06 7.77
C ASN A 7 -6.35 -2.89 7.35
N ALA A 8 -5.40 -2.30 6.62
CA ALA A 8 -4.24 -3.02 6.11
C ALA A 8 -3.15 -3.23 7.18
N ILE A 9 -3.22 -2.50 8.31
CA ILE A 9 -2.26 -2.61 9.41
C ILE A 9 -3.03 -2.72 10.72
N LYS A 10 -3.11 -3.93 11.27
CA LYS A 10 -3.57 -4.16 12.64
C LYS A 10 -2.41 -3.90 13.60
N LEU A 11 -2.56 -2.88 14.45
CA LEU A 11 -1.66 -2.58 15.56
C LEU A 11 -2.33 -3.02 16.85
N ASP A 12 -1.65 -3.87 17.62
CA ASP A 12 -2.15 -4.31 18.91
C ASP A 12 -2.32 -3.09 19.84
N GLY A 13 -3.55 -2.89 20.34
CA GLY A 13 -3.91 -1.77 21.22
C GLY A 13 -4.34 -0.47 20.52
N LEU A 14 -4.46 -0.45 19.18
CA LEU A 14 -4.93 0.70 18.40
C LEU A 14 -6.06 0.32 17.45
N THR A 15 -7.09 -0.35 17.96
CA THR A 15 -8.33 -0.58 17.20
C THR A 15 -9.21 0.66 17.16
N ASP A 16 -10.12 0.76 16.20
CA ASP A 16 -11.09 1.86 16.06
C ASP A 16 -11.87 2.15 17.33
N ILE A 17 -12.32 1.08 17.97
CA ILE A 17 -13.15 1.15 19.16
C ILE A 17 -12.32 1.80 20.26
N GLN A 18 -11.09 1.31 20.47
CA GLN A 18 -10.16 1.86 21.46
C GLN A 18 -9.77 3.31 21.16
N ILE A 19 -9.59 3.68 19.88
CA ILE A 19 -9.27 5.06 19.48
C ILE A 19 -10.46 5.98 19.79
N LYS A 20 -11.68 5.58 19.44
CA LYS A 20 -12.89 6.36 19.71
C LYS A 20 -13.17 6.48 21.21
N GLU A 21 -13.00 5.40 21.97
CA GLU A 21 -13.10 5.43 23.44
C GLU A 21 -12.05 6.37 24.05
N LYS A 22 -10.81 6.34 23.55
CA LYS A 22 -9.75 7.26 23.97
C LYS A 22 -10.12 8.72 23.67
N ILE A 23 -10.64 9.03 22.48
CA ILE A 23 -11.09 10.37 22.12
C ILE A 23 -12.22 10.84 23.04
N ALA A 24 -13.24 10.01 23.26
CA ALA A 24 -14.35 10.35 24.14
C ALA A 24 -13.89 10.62 25.57
N ARG A 25 -12.98 9.78 26.09
CA ARG A 25 -12.37 9.99 27.41
C ARG A 25 -11.63 11.32 27.49
N LEU A 26 -10.76 11.62 26.52
CA LEU A 26 -10.00 12.87 26.48
C LEU A 26 -10.93 14.09 26.50
N LEU A 27 -12.02 14.07 25.71
CA LEU A 27 -12.98 15.17 25.69
C LEU A 27 -13.77 15.31 26.99
N SER A 28 -14.09 14.20 27.66
CA SER A 28 -14.77 14.23 28.96
C SER A 28 -13.94 14.83 30.10
N GLU A 29 -12.60 14.86 29.96
CA GLU A 29 -11.70 15.48 30.93
C GLU A 29 -11.67 17.02 30.82
N ILE A 30 -12.25 17.59 29.76
CA ILE A 30 -12.33 19.05 29.58
C ILE A 30 -13.59 19.56 30.29
N SER A 31 -13.38 20.16 31.47
CA SER A 31 -14.46 20.59 32.37
C SER A 31 -14.85 22.07 32.25
N ASP A 32 -14.13 22.86 31.46
CA ASP A 32 -14.40 24.30 31.32
C ASP A 32 -15.37 24.55 30.16
N ASP A 33 -16.62 24.93 30.49
CA ASP A 33 -17.66 25.24 29.51
C ASP A 33 -17.52 26.66 28.90
N LYS A 34 -16.57 27.49 29.36
CA LYS A 34 -16.35 28.83 28.81
C LYS A 34 -15.35 28.88 27.67
N MET A 35 -14.59 27.81 27.44
CA MET A 35 -13.57 27.74 26.40
C MET A 35 -13.92 26.62 25.41
N PRO A 36 -13.64 26.80 24.11
CA PRO A 36 -13.93 25.78 23.11
C PRO A 36 -13.11 24.52 23.38
N LYS A 37 -13.77 23.36 23.32
CA LYS A 37 -13.17 22.04 23.51
C LYS A 37 -12.44 21.63 22.23
N ILE A 38 -11.12 21.56 22.28
CA ILE A 38 -10.29 21.30 21.10
C ILE A 38 -9.63 19.93 21.20
N LEU A 39 -9.83 19.12 20.16
CA LEU A 39 -9.18 17.83 19.99
C LEU A 39 -7.99 17.95 19.02
N GLY A 40 -6.80 17.57 19.47
CA GLY A 40 -5.62 17.47 18.61
C GLY A 40 -5.32 16.03 18.20
N LEU A 41 -5.23 15.75 16.90
CA LEU A 41 -4.76 14.46 16.39
C LEU A 41 -3.32 14.63 15.88
N ILE A 42 -2.35 14.04 16.57
CA ILE A 42 -0.93 14.38 16.36
C ILE A 42 -0.09 13.20 15.87
N CYS A 43 0.90 13.48 15.02
CA CYS A 43 1.88 12.50 14.56
C CYS A 43 3.01 12.33 15.58
N GLY A 44 3.28 11.10 16.02
CA GLY A 44 4.40 10.79 16.91
C GLY A 44 5.79 10.99 16.28
N GLN A 45 5.87 11.00 14.95
CA GLN A 45 7.13 11.25 14.24
C GLN A 45 7.37 12.72 13.90
N SER A 46 6.34 13.58 13.89
CA SER A 46 6.53 15.00 13.54
C SER A 46 7.18 15.79 14.66
N ILE A 47 6.87 15.44 15.91
CA ILE A 47 7.49 16.00 17.11
C ILE A 47 7.71 14.81 18.03
N ASN A 48 8.94 14.62 18.49
CA ASN A 48 9.33 13.53 19.38
C ASN A 48 8.27 13.33 20.48
N THR A 49 7.47 12.27 20.33
CA THR A 49 6.29 11.96 21.15
C THR A 49 6.67 11.97 22.62
N GLY A 50 6.16 12.95 23.36
CA GLY A 50 6.52 13.21 24.75
C GLY A 50 6.58 14.70 25.06
N LYS A 51 7.00 15.54 24.09
CA LYS A 51 7.09 16.99 24.33
C LYS A 51 5.81 17.79 24.05
N ILE A 52 4.93 17.34 23.13
CA ILE A 52 3.68 18.07 22.84
C ILE A 52 2.73 18.01 24.04
N GLU A 53 2.52 16.81 24.58
CA GLU A 53 1.61 16.63 25.71
C GLU A 53 2.06 17.47 26.91
N ASP A 54 3.38 17.59 27.13
CA ASP A 54 4.00 18.49 28.11
C ASP A 54 3.81 19.98 27.78
N GLU A 55 4.04 20.39 26.52
CA GLU A 55 3.90 21.78 26.06
C GLU A 55 2.45 22.28 26.09
N LEU A 56 1.48 21.36 25.99
CA LEU A 56 0.05 21.65 26.02
C LEU A 56 -0.60 21.41 27.38
N LYS A 57 0.15 21.00 28.42
CA LYS A 57 -0.41 20.82 29.79
C LYS A 57 -1.05 22.08 30.34
N ASP A 58 -0.53 23.24 29.95
CA ASP A 58 -1.00 24.53 30.44
C ASP A 58 -2.26 25.05 29.70
N ILE A 59 -2.75 24.31 28.69
CA ILE A 59 -3.94 24.68 27.90
C ILE A 59 -5.04 23.65 28.17
N PRO A 60 -5.85 23.83 29.23
CA PRO A 60 -6.74 22.79 29.75
C PRO A 60 -7.90 22.41 28.82
N ASN A 61 -8.26 23.29 27.88
CA ASN A 61 -9.30 23.09 26.86
C ASN A 61 -8.80 22.35 25.61
N VAL A 62 -7.51 22.01 25.54
CA VAL A 62 -6.91 21.25 24.44
C VAL A 62 -6.51 19.86 24.94
N LYS A 63 -6.98 18.82 24.26
CA LYS A 63 -6.57 17.44 24.52
C LYS A 63 -6.07 16.78 23.25
N THR A 64 -4.95 16.06 23.34
CA THR A 64 -4.32 15.46 22.17
C THR A 64 -4.34 13.94 22.22
N ALA A 65 -4.56 13.33 21.05
CA ALA A 65 -4.42 11.90 20.82
C ALA A 65 -3.24 11.69 19.87
N SER A 66 -2.19 11.05 20.38
CA SER A 66 -1.00 10.70 19.59
C SER A 66 -1.17 9.40 18.81
N PHE A 67 -0.73 9.43 17.55
CA PHE A 67 -0.71 8.29 16.63
C PHE A 67 0.71 8.08 16.10
N PRO A 68 1.14 6.84 15.80
CA PRO A 68 2.44 6.58 15.18
C PRO A 68 2.64 7.39 13.89
N CYS A 69 1.57 7.54 13.10
CA CYS A 69 1.53 8.38 11.93
C CYS A 69 0.13 8.96 11.74
N ILE A 70 0.04 10.23 11.39
CA ILE A 70 -1.20 10.88 10.96
C ILE A 70 -1.85 10.25 9.72
N GLY A 71 -1.09 9.55 8.87
CA GLY A 71 -1.69 8.84 7.72
C GLY A 71 -2.63 7.70 8.14
N MET A 72 -2.61 7.30 9.42
CA MET A 72 -3.56 6.36 10.02
C MET A 72 -4.88 7.04 10.43
N ILE A 73 -4.92 8.37 10.52
CA ILE A 73 -6.13 9.10 10.89
C ILE A 73 -7.16 8.93 9.76
N HIS A 74 -8.28 8.30 10.11
CA HIS A 74 -9.44 8.18 9.26
C HIS A 74 -10.36 9.39 9.48
N PRO A 75 -11.01 9.96 8.45
CA PRO A 75 -11.95 11.08 8.63
C PRO A 75 -13.05 10.81 9.65
N SER A 76 -13.45 9.54 9.82
CA SER A 76 -14.41 9.15 10.88
C SER A 76 -13.94 9.44 12.31
N PHE A 77 -12.62 9.53 12.57
CA PHE A 77 -12.11 9.92 13.89
C PHE A 77 -12.27 11.43 14.11
N VAL A 78 -12.09 12.22 13.05
CA VAL A 78 -12.36 13.67 13.07
C VAL A 78 -13.85 13.91 13.27
N GLU A 79 -14.70 13.22 12.50
CA GLU A 79 -16.16 13.23 12.67
C GLU A 79 -16.56 12.85 14.08
N TYR A 80 -16.05 11.72 14.59
CA TYR A 80 -16.38 11.24 15.92
C TYR A 80 -15.96 12.24 17.01
N GLY A 81 -14.82 12.92 16.86
CA GLY A 81 -14.41 13.98 17.78
C GLY A 81 -15.40 15.13 17.83
N LEU A 82 -15.82 15.62 16.66
CA LEU A 82 -16.82 16.69 16.54
C LEU A 82 -18.19 16.25 17.10
N ASP A 83 -18.65 15.04 16.74
CA ASP A 83 -19.91 14.45 17.22
C ASP A 83 -19.90 14.21 18.74
N SER A 84 -18.71 13.98 19.32
CA SER A 84 -18.52 13.78 20.76
C SER A 84 -18.40 15.08 21.56
N GLY A 85 -18.60 16.23 20.93
CA GLY A 85 -18.62 17.53 21.60
C GLY A 85 -17.29 18.31 21.56
N ALA A 86 -16.38 17.99 20.64
CA ALA A 86 -15.25 18.88 20.36
C ALA A 86 -15.71 20.05 19.48
N ASP A 87 -15.49 21.29 19.92
CA ASP A 87 -15.77 22.51 19.16
C ASP A 87 -14.85 22.67 17.95
N GLY A 88 -13.62 22.15 18.05
CA GLY A 88 -12.69 22.08 16.93
C GLY A 88 -11.78 20.86 16.97
N VAL A 89 -11.30 20.46 15.81
CA VAL A 89 -10.29 19.41 15.66
C VAL A 89 -9.11 19.99 14.90
N PHE A 90 -7.90 19.90 15.47
CA PHE A 90 -6.69 20.16 14.71
C PHE A 90 -5.90 18.88 14.46
N ILE A 91 -5.18 18.88 13.35
CA ILE A 91 -4.33 17.79 12.91
C ILE A 91 -2.92 18.33 12.79
N TRP A 92 -1.98 17.69 13.49
CA TRP A 92 -0.58 18.10 13.46
C TRP A 92 0.30 17.02 12.85
N GLY A 93 0.99 17.36 11.76
CA GLY A 93 1.81 16.44 10.98
C GLY A 93 3.20 16.97 10.62
N CYS A 94 3.99 16.09 10.03
CA CYS A 94 5.27 16.44 9.41
C CYS A 94 5.05 17.42 8.24
N VAL A 95 6.09 18.18 7.91
CA VAL A 95 6.09 19.06 6.73
C VAL A 95 5.76 18.25 5.47
N ASN A 96 4.95 18.83 4.58
CA ASN A 96 4.63 18.22 3.28
C ASN A 96 5.91 18.00 2.47
N GLY A 97 6.09 16.78 1.95
CA GLY A 97 7.32 16.35 1.29
C GLY A 97 8.39 15.74 2.21
N ASP A 98 8.27 15.89 3.53
CA ASP A 98 9.19 15.33 4.53
C ASP A 98 8.44 14.44 5.55
N CYS A 99 7.50 13.63 5.06
CA CYS A 99 6.81 12.68 5.92
C CYS A 99 7.71 11.48 6.21
N HIS A 100 7.87 11.13 7.50
CA HIS A 100 8.64 9.95 7.92
C HIS A 100 8.16 8.65 7.24
N TYR A 101 6.86 8.53 7.00
CA TYR A 101 6.25 7.40 6.30
C TYR A 101 5.89 7.72 4.84
N ARG A 102 6.68 8.59 4.21
CA ARG A 102 6.63 9.02 2.80
C ARG A 102 5.43 9.89 2.41
N GLU A 103 4.21 9.37 2.51
CA GLU A 103 3.02 10.04 1.93
C GLU A 103 1.85 10.19 2.92
N GLY A 104 2.08 9.91 4.21
CA GLY A 104 1.00 9.88 5.22
C GLY A 104 0.25 11.21 5.39
N ASN A 105 0.95 12.34 5.37
CA ASN A 105 0.34 13.68 5.42
C ASN A 105 -0.43 14.00 4.14
N THR A 106 0.19 13.79 2.97
CA THR A 106 -0.44 14.03 1.67
C THR A 106 -1.74 13.24 1.50
N TRP A 107 -1.78 12.00 1.98
CA TRP A 107 -2.97 11.17 1.90
C TRP A 107 -4.06 11.59 2.86
N LEU A 108 -3.71 11.99 4.09
CA LEU A 108 -4.68 12.54 5.03
C LEU A 108 -5.31 13.83 4.46
N GLN A 109 -4.49 14.74 3.95
CA GLN A 109 -4.97 15.96 3.30
C GLN A 109 -5.91 15.63 2.13
N SER A 110 -5.54 14.66 1.29
CA SER A 110 -6.39 14.22 0.18
C SER A 110 -7.74 13.62 0.64
N ARG A 111 -7.79 13.01 1.83
CA ARG A 111 -9.03 12.47 2.42
C ARG A 111 -9.94 13.58 2.96
N LEU A 112 -9.35 14.58 3.61
CA LEU A 112 -10.07 15.75 4.12
C LEU A 112 -10.61 16.62 2.98
N ASP A 113 -9.81 16.77 1.91
CA ASP A 113 -10.21 17.45 0.66
C ASP A 113 -11.26 16.68 -0.16
N GLY A 114 -11.60 15.45 0.23
CA GLY A 114 -12.53 14.60 -0.53
C GLY A 114 -11.96 14.06 -1.85
N LYS A 115 -10.66 14.18 -2.11
CA LYS A 115 -9.96 13.69 -3.31
C LYS A 115 -9.63 12.19 -3.24
N ARG A 116 -9.61 11.61 -2.03
CA ARG A 116 -9.25 10.21 -1.79
C ARG A 116 -10.18 9.59 -0.74
N PRO A 117 -10.78 8.42 -0.98
CA PRO A 117 -11.53 7.72 0.07
C PRO A 117 -10.58 7.23 1.18
N PRO A 118 -11.05 7.13 2.42
CA PRO A 118 -12.36 7.56 2.92
C PRO A 118 -12.44 9.09 2.99
N ILE A 119 -13.64 9.65 2.77
CA ILE A 119 -13.90 11.10 2.75
C ILE A 119 -14.78 11.52 3.93
N LEU A 120 -14.76 12.81 4.29
CA LEU A 120 -15.67 13.39 5.27
C LEU A 120 -17.14 13.29 4.81
N ARG A 121 -18.06 13.03 5.75
CA ARG A 121 -19.51 13.04 5.49
C ARG A 121 -19.99 14.42 5.04
N LYS A 122 -20.96 14.43 4.12
CA LYS A 122 -21.68 15.63 3.70
C LYS A 122 -22.47 16.18 4.90
N GLY A 123 -21.96 17.23 5.54
CA GLY A 123 -22.55 17.83 6.74
C GLY A 123 -21.52 18.20 7.81
N VAL A 124 -20.31 17.64 7.73
CA VAL A 124 -19.20 18.06 8.59
C VAL A 124 -18.77 19.47 8.22
N ASP A 125 -18.69 20.36 9.21
CA ASP A 125 -18.16 21.70 8.99
C ASP A 125 -16.62 21.67 8.96
N VAL A 126 -16.06 21.72 7.76
CA VAL A 126 -14.62 21.74 7.53
C VAL A 126 -13.94 22.95 8.18
N ARG A 127 -14.68 24.04 8.46
CA ARG A 127 -14.15 25.22 9.16
C ARG A 127 -13.78 24.94 10.61
N ARG A 128 -14.27 23.84 11.20
CA ARG A 128 -13.89 23.38 12.55
C ARG A 128 -12.69 22.43 12.52
N ILE A 129 -12.13 22.16 11.34
CA ILE A 129 -10.96 21.32 11.13
C ILE A 129 -9.78 22.22 10.73
N ARG A 130 -8.62 22.05 11.38
CA ARG A 130 -7.38 22.75 11.04
C ARG A 130 -6.25 21.76 10.81
N GLU A 131 -5.45 22.00 9.78
CA GLU A 131 -4.32 21.16 9.40
C GLU A 131 -3.02 21.95 9.54
N TYR A 132 -2.07 21.39 10.30
CA TYR A 132 -0.80 22.02 10.61
C TYR A 132 0.36 21.12 10.18
N TRP A 133 1.17 21.62 9.25
CA TRP A 133 2.30 20.91 8.63
C TRP A 133 3.62 21.56 9.02
N PHE A 134 4.15 21.20 10.18
CA PHE A 134 5.36 21.82 10.71
C PHE A 134 6.45 20.80 11.01
N SER A 135 7.69 21.27 10.95
CA SER A 135 8.86 20.49 11.37
C SER A 135 8.96 20.46 12.89
N SER A 136 9.71 19.49 13.42
CA SER A 136 10.00 19.35 14.85
C SER A 136 10.70 20.56 15.48
N ILE A 137 11.24 21.46 14.66
CA ILE A 137 11.94 22.69 15.04
C ILE A 137 10.96 23.85 15.33
N HIS A 138 9.74 23.84 14.77
CA HIS A 138 8.79 24.97 14.84
C HIS A 138 7.76 24.81 15.97
N LYS A 139 8.23 24.47 17.17
CA LYS A 139 7.37 24.22 18.33
C LYS A 139 6.64 25.46 18.82
N ASP A 140 7.31 26.61 18.81
CA ASP A 140 6.73 27.88 19.28
C ASP A 140 5.48 28.28 18.47
N LYS A 141 5.41 27.86 17.20
CA LYS A 141 4.25 28.09 16.34
C LYS A 141 3.02 27.31 16.76
N LEU A 142 3.17 26.15 17.42
CA LEU A 142 2.04 25.32 17.86
C LEU A 142 1.09 26.12 18.75
N ARG A 143 1.63 26.86 19.73
CA ARG A 143 0.84 27.63 20.68
C ARG A 143 0.15 28.81 20.02
N GLU A 144 0.85 29.49 19.10
CA GLU A 144 0.30 30.59 18.32
C GLU A 144 -0.89 30.14 17.46
N GLU A 145 -0.74 29.01 16.78
CA GLU A 145 -1.78 28.43 15.91
C GLU A 145 -2.99 27.90 16.70
N ILE A 146 -2.77 27.33 17.89
CA ILE A 146 -3.86 26.94 18.80
C ILE A 146 -4.62 28.18 19.27
N ASN A 147 -3.92 29.22 19.73
CA ASN A 147 -4.57 30.47 20.16
C ASN A 147 -5.35 31.13 19.01
N LEU A 148 -4.84 31.05 17.78
CA LEU A 148 -5.54 31.52 16.59
C LEU A 148 -6.81 30.69 16.35
N SER A 149 -6.71 29.37 16.39
CA SER A 149 -7.84 28.46 16.27
C SER A 149 -8.92 28.72 17.31
N GLU A 150 -8.54 28.94 18.57
CA GLU A 150 -9.47 29.26 19.65
C GLU A 150 -10.28 30.53 19.35
N ARG A 151 -9.59 31.61 18.92
CA ARG A 151 -10.27 32.86 18.54
C ARG A 151 -11.23 32.67 17.37
N GLU A 152 -10.83 31.88 16.38
CA GLU A 152 -11.69 31.57 15.23
C GLU A 152 -12.92 30.74 15.63
N LEU A 153 -12.76 29.78 16.55
CA LEU A 153 -13.86 28.96 17.07
C LEU A 153 -14.84 29.78 17.91
N ILE A 154 -14.34 30.64 18.79
CA ILE A 154 -15.19 31.56 19.58
C ILE A 154 -15.97 32.49 18.64
N ALA A 155 -15.30 33.12 17.68
CA ALA A 155 -15.95 34.00 16.70
C ALA A 155 -16.93 33.25 15.77
N TYR A 156 -16.73 31.94 15.60
CA TYR A 156 -17.62 31.07 14.85
C TYR A 156 -18.88 30.73 15.66
N GLU A 157 -18.72 30.38 16.93
CA GLU A 157 -19.81 30.04 17.85
C GLU A 157 -20.75 31.23 18.08
N ASP A 158 -20.21 32.44 18.20
CA ASP A 158 -20.99 33.69 18.27
C ASP A 158 -21.85 33.93 17.02
N LYS A 159 -21.41 33.46 15.85
CA LYS A 159 -22.13 33.63 14.57
C LYS A 159 -23.09 32.48 14.27
N ASN A 160 -22.86 31.31 14.84
CA ASN A 160 -23.66 30.11 14.68
C ASN A 160 -23.72 29.39 16.04
N PRO A 161 -24.68 29.74 16.93
CA PRO A 161 -24.77 29.10 18.24
C PRO A 161 -24.92 27.59 18.07
N PRO A 162 -24.37 26.78 18.99
CA PRO A 162 -24.37 25.34 18.86
C PRO A 162 -25.81 24.83 18.71
N PHE A 163 -26.04 24.03 17.67
CA PHE A 163 -27.23 23.20 17.62
C PHE A 163 -27.20 22.30 18.87
N PRO A 164 -28.32 22.14 19.60
CA PRO A 164 -28.36 21.28 20.76
C PRO A 164 -27.83 19.90 20.38
N PRO A 165 -27.08 19.22 21.28
CA PRO A 165 -26.56 17.89 21.01
C PRO A 165 -27.70 17.01 20.52
N LEU A 166 -27.50 16.32 19.39
CA LEU A 166 -28.49 15.45 18.79
C LEU A 166 -29.09 14.55 19.87
N ALA A 167 -30.33 14.86 20.28
CA ALA A 167 -31.09 14.03 21.17
C ALA A 167 -31.12 12.62 20.57
N LYS A 168 -30.70 11.63 21.35
CA LYS A 168 -30.78 10.22 20.98
C LYS A 168 -32.15 9.96 20.36
N GLY A 169 -32.13 9.44 19.13
CA GLY A 169 -33.27 9.39 18.21
C GLY A 169 -34.60 9.12 18.90
N GLY A 170 -35.44 10.15 18.94
CA GLY A 170 -36.86 10.04 19.22
C GLY A 170 -37.57 9.59 17.95
N GLU A 171 -38.39 8.56 18.10
CA GLU A 171 -39.17 7.90 17.08
C GLU A 171 -40.00 8.90 16.25
N GLY A 172 -39.76 8.93 14.94
CA GLY A 172 -40.44 9.80 14.00
C GLY A 172 -41.94 9.50 13.94
N GLY A 173 -42.76 10.50 14.25
CA GLY A 173 -44.21 10.49 14.07
C GLY A 173 -44.60 10.23 12.62
N PHE A 174 -45.33 9.14 12.42
CA PHE A 174 -45.77 8.66 11.12
C PHE A 174 -47.08 9.35 10.72
N GLY A 175 -47.00 10.32 9.81
CA GLY A 175 -48.13 10.80 9.03
C GLY A 175 -48.61 9.71 8.06
N ASP A 176 -49.92 9.50 8.03
CA ASP A 176 -50.73 8.73 7.09
C ASP A 176 -50.12 7.44 6.47
N LYS A 177 -50.16 6.36 7.26
CA LYS A 177 -49.52 5.05 7.01
C LYS A 177 -49.93 4.34 5.71
N LYS A 178 -51.08 4.63 5.10
CA LYS A 178 -51.59 3.83 3.95
C LYS A 178 -51.06 4.26 2.58
N SER A 179 -50.74 5.54 2.38
CA SER A 179 -50.26 6.07 1.09
C SER A 179 -48.73 5.93 0.94
N ILE A 180 -48.00 6.14 2.04
CA ILE A 180 -46.54 6.04 2.09
C ILE A 180 -46.07 4.59 1.97
N PHE A 181 -46.79 3.63 2.56
CA PHE A 181 -46.44 2.20 2.49
C PHE A 181 -46.52 1.65 1.07
N LYS A 182 -47.54 2.03 0.28
CA LYS A 182 -47.65 1.60 -1.13
C LYS A 182 -46.53 2.16 -2.00
N ARG A 183 -46.13 3.42 -1.78
CA ARG A 183 -44.99 4.04 -2.51
C ARG A 183 -43.65 3.44 -2.08
N GLY A 184 -43.49 3.13 -0.79
CA GLY A 184 -42.29 2.49 -0.25
C GLY A 184 -42.05 1.08 -0.80
N VAL A 185 -43.10 0.26 -0.94
CA VAL A 185 -42.99 -1.09 -1.51
C VAL A 185 -42.58 -1.06 -2.98
N VAL A 186 -43.10 -0.12 -3.77
CA VAL A 186 -42.71 0.01 -5.19
C VAL A 186 -41.24 0.43 -5.31
N ILE A 187 -40.80 1.41 -4.52
CA ILE A 187 -39.41 1.89 -4.55
C ILE A 187 -38.45 0.80 -4.05
N SER A 188 -38.77 0.08 -2.97
CA SER A 188 -37.91 -1.00 -2.48
C SER A 188 -37.81 -2.14 -3.49
N SER A 189 -38.90 -2.47 -4.18
CA SER A 189 -38.90 -3.51 -5.22
C SER A 189 -37.98 -3.15 -6.38
N ILE A 190 -37.98 -1.88 -6.81
CA ILE A 190 -37.09 -1.39 -7.87
C ILE A 190 -35.61 -1.46 -7.44
N ILE A 191 -35.31 -1.07 -6.19
CA ILE A 191 -33.94 -1.12 -5.64
C ILE A 191 -33.45 -2.57 -5.48
N ILE A 192 -34.32 -3.47 -5.02
CA ILE A 192 -33.98 -4.89 -4.89
C ILE A 192 -33.75 -5.52 -6.26
N LEU A 193 -34.59 -5.20 -7.25
CA LEU A 193 -34.45 -5.71 -8.61
C LEU A 193 -33.17 -5.17 -9.29
N SER A 194 -32.82 -3.90 -9.04
CA SER A 194 -31.59 -3.32 -9.57
C SER A 194 -30.35 -3.91 -8.91
N MET A 195 -30.35 -4.10 -7.58
CA MET A 195 -29.29 -4.81 -6.88
C MET A 195 -29.15 -6.26 -7.35
N PHE A 196 -30.26 -6.97 -7.52
CA PHE A 196 -30.25 -8.35 -8.03
C PHE A 196 -29.70 -8.42 -9.46
N SER A 197 -30.04 -7.44 -10.30
CA SER A 197 -29.51 -7.35 -11.68
C SER A 197 -28.01 -7.08 -11.67
N ILE A 198 -27.52 -6.18 -10.80
CA ILE A 198 -26.08 -5.90 -10.66
C ILE A 198 -25.33 -7.15 -10.18
N LEU A 199 -25.87 -7.87 -9.20
CA LEU A 199 -25.29 -9.13 -8.72
C LEU A 199 -25.29 -10.20 -9.82
N PHE A 200 -26.39 -10.35 -10.55
CA PHE A 200 -26.53 -11.30 -11.64
C PHE A 200 -25.55 -11.01 -12.79
N LEU A 201 -25.40 -9.73 -13.19
CA LEU A 201 -24.42 -9.32 -14.21
C LEU A 201 -22.98 -9.33 -13.68
N SER A 202 -22.77 -9.28 -12.36
CA SER A 202 -21.44 -9.43 -11.76
C SER A 202 -20.99 -10.89 -11.71
N ASP A 203 -21.90 -11.83 -11.47
CA ASP A 203 -21.60 -13.28 -11.43
C ASP A 203 -21.67 -13.95 -12.82
N MET A 204 -22.33 -13.34 -13.81
CA MET A 204 -22.35 -13.82 -15.20
C MET A 204 -22.11 -12.68 -16.20
N PRO A 205 -21.17 -12.81 -17.15
CA PRO A 205 -20.59 -14.05 -17.64
C PRO A 205 -19.18 -14.31 -17.10
N LYS A 206 -18.87 -15.58 -16.79
CA LYS A 206 -17.48 -16.04 -16.78
C LYS A 206 -16.93 -15.82 -18.19
N TYR A 207 -16.14 -14.77 -18.39
CA TYR A 207 -15.35 -14.61 -19.59
C TYR A 207 -14.15 -15.54 -19.48
N PRO A 208 -14.13 -16.71 -20.16
CA PRO A 208 -12.91 -17.48 -20.23
C PRO A 208 -11.91 -16.65 -21.05
N PHE A 209 -10.78 -16.30 -20.45
CA PHE A 209 -9.67 -15.68 -21.18
C PHE A 209 -9.00 -16.65 -22.17
N PHE A 210 -9.54 -17.87 -22.30
CA PHE A 210 -8.98 -18.99 -23.07
C PHE A 210 -10.06 -19.65 -23.93
N ASN A 211 -9.65 -20.41 -24.94
CA ASN A 211 -10.55 -21.26 -25.72
C ASN A 211 -11.26 -22.25 -24.76
N LYS A 212 -12.60 -22.33 -24.84
CA LYS A 212 -13.40 -23.24 -24.00
C LYS A 212 -12.86 -24.67 -24.10
N GLY A 213 -12.60 -25.30 -22.96
CA GLY A 213 -12.08 -26.67 -22.88
C GLY A 213 -10.57 -26.83 -23.07
N MET A 214 -9.81 -25.75 -23.26
CA MET A 214 -8.34 -25.77 -23.24
C MET A 214 -7.82 -25.33 -21.87
N SER A 215 -6.58 -25.70 -21.58
CA SER A 215 -5.83 -25.28 -20.42
C SER A 215 -4.60 -24.48 -20.85
N LEU A 216 -3.97 -23.77 -19.92
CA LEU A 216 -2.83 -22.90 -20.23
C LEU A 216 -1.59 -23.31 -19.44
N ILE A 217 -0.47 -23.51 -20.13
CA ILE A 217 0.85 -23.61 -19.50
C ILE A 217 1.54 -22.26 -19.60
N LYS A 218 1.95 -21.70 -18.46
CA LYS A 218 2.78 -20.50 -18.38
C LYS A 218 4.21 -20.90 -18.06
N PHE A 219 5.11 -20.69 -19.01
CA PHE A 219 6.53 -20.93 -18.84
C PHE A 219 7.22 -19.63 -18.41
N THR A 220 7.88 -19.64 -17.26
CA THR A 220 8.57 -18.46 -16.73
C THR A 220 9.91 -18.82 -16.13
N PHE A 221 10.88 -17.92 -16.26
CA PHE A 221 12.12 -17.99 -15.50
C PHE A 221 12.75 -16.62 -15.28
N LYS A 222 13.51 -16.51 -14.20
CA LYS A 222 14.43 -15.42 -13.92
C LYS A 222 15.80 -16.01 -13.62
N TYR A 223 16.73 -15.90 -14.57
CA TYR A 223 18.04 -16.54 -14.47
C TYR A 223 19.19 -15.57 -14.69
N SER A 224 20.23 -15.71 -13.86
CA SER A 224 21.43 -14.90 -13.89
C SER A 224 22.52 -15.62 -14.68
N GLY A 225 22.46 -15.55 -16.01
CA GLY A 225 23.42 -16.25 -16.88
C GLY A 225 24.88 -15.86 -16.65
N LYS A 226 25.80 -16.74 -17.06
CA LYS A 226 27.25 -16.52 -17.01
C LYS A 226 27.68 -15.19 -17.66
N HIS A 227 28.79 -14.66 -17.18
CA HIS A 227 29.38 -13.44 -17.75
C HIS A 227 29.99 -13.70 -19.12
N ARG A 228 29.84 -12.75 -20.04
CA ARG A 228 30.40 -12.84 -21.39
C ARG A 228 31.93 -12.82 -21.39
N THR A 229 32.52 -12.09 -20.46
CA THR A 229 33.96 -12.02 -20.23
C THR A 229 34.29 -12.61 -18.87
N GLU A 230 35.39 -13.34 -18.79
CA GLU A 230 35.93 -13.77 -17.50
C GLU A 230 36.20 -12.55 -16.62
N GLN A 231 35.75 -12.63 -15.38
CA GLN A 231 35.98 -11.60 -14.40
C GLN A 231 37.11 -12.04 -13.50
N ARG A 232 38.14 -11.21 -13.38
CA ARG A 232 39.24 -11.44 -12.45
C ARG A 232 39.26 -10.39 -11.36
N GLU A 233 39.77 -10.77 -10.20
CA GLU A 233 39.97 -9.85 -9.10
C GLU A 233 41.08 -8.84 -9.42
N LEU A 234 40.95 -7.61 -8.93
CA LEU A 234 42.05 -6.63 -8.99
C LEU A 234 43.21 -7.10 -8.11
N THR A 235 44.42 -6.93 -8.62
CA THR A 235 45.63 -7.14 -7.82
C THR A 235 45.83 -6.02 -6.79
N GLU A 236 46.63 -6.27 -5.75
CA GLU A 236 46.92 -5.27 -4.71
C GLU A 236 47.58 -4.00 -5.28
N ARG A 237 48.39 -4.14 -6.35
CA ARG A 237 49.05 -3.02 -7.03
C ARG A 237 48.01 -2.14 -7.75
N GLU A 238 47.17 -2.74 -8.58
CA GLU A 238 46.09 -2.04 -9.30
C GLU A 238 45.10 -1.36 -8.32
N THR A 239 44.90 -1.95 -7.13
CA THR A 239 44.03 -1.37 -6.09
C THR A 239 44.62 -0.10 -5.46
N LYS A 240 45.96 -0.02 -5.32
CA LYS A 240 46.63 1.16 -4.78
C LYS A 240 46.56 2.36 -5.72
N ASP A 241 46.41 2.13 -7.02
CA ASP A 241 46.32 3.20 -8.02
C ASP A 241 44.92 3.84 -8.09
N ILE A 242 43.90 3.19 -7.53
CA ILE A 242 42.52 3.69 -7.48
C ILE A 242 42.36 4.69 -6.32
N LEU A 243 41.43 5.66 -6.41
CA LEU A 243 41.16 6.62 -5.33
C LEU A 243 40.68 5.93 -4.05
N MET A 244 41.03 6.46 -2.87
CA MET A 244 40.77 5.81 -1.57
C MET A 244 39.30 5.49 -1.31
N HIS A 245 38.36 6.38 -1.68
CA HIS A 245 36.91 6.13 -1.57
C HIS A 245 36.37 5.12 -2.59
N MET A 246 37.19 4.75 -3.56
CA MET A 246 36.96 3.71 -4.55
C MET A 246 37.74 2.42 -4.23
N ARG A 247 38.62 2.44 -3.23
CA ARG A 247 39.24 1.24 -2.64
C ARG A 247 38.22 0.56 -1.71
N ARG A 248 38.47 -0.70 -1.39
CA ARG A 248 37.62 -1.57 -0.56
C ARG A 248 37.01 -0.84 0.64
N THR A 249 35.69 -0.91 0.79
CA THR A 249 35.03 -0.77 2.10
C THR A 249 35.01 -2.15 2.74
N ASN A 250 35.38 -2.25 4.02
CA ASN A 250 35.43 -3.50 4.82
C ASN A 250 34.03 -4.10 5.07
N SER A 251 33.25 -4.35 4.01
CA SER A 251 32.00 -5.10 4.12
C SER A 251 32.27 -6.58 3.89
N PRO A 252 31.77 -7.48 4.75
CA PRO A 252 31.82 -8.94 4.53
C PRO A 252 31.08 -9.39 3.27
N PHE A 253 30.23 -8.52 2.69
CA PHE A 253 29.28 -8.87 1.64
C PHE A 253 29.67 -8.39 0.24
N SER A 254 30.62 -7.44 0.11
CA SER A 254 31.07 -6.94 -1.20
C SER A 254 32.41 -7.56 -1.57
N LYS A 255 32.38 -8.80 -2.07
CA LYS A 255 33.55 -9.42 -2.69
C LYS A 255 33.88 -8.71 -4.02
N ILE A 256 34.81 -7.76 -3.91
CA ILE A 256 35.82 -7.42 -4.91
C ILE A 256 35.32 -6.61 -6.12
N ARG A 257 36.07 -5.56 -6.46
CA ARG A 257 35.97 -4.94 -7.78
C ARG A 257 36.63 -5.91 -8.75
N MET A 258 35.86 -6.45 -9.68
CA MET A 258 36.35 -7.32 -10.74
C MET A 258 36.81 -6.47 -11.93
N ILE A 259 37.91 -6.84 -12.57
CA ILE A 259 38.28 -6.38 -13.90
C ILE A 259 37.48 -7.21 -14.91
N GLY A 260 36.66 -6.53 -15.71
CA GLY A 260 35.84 -7.15 -16.74
C GLY A 260 34.50 -6.43 -16.91
N LYS A 261 33.83 -6.64 -18.05
CA LYS A 261 32.47 -6.16 -18.22
C LYS A 261 31.52 -7.04 -17.41
N ARG A 262 30.49 -6.44 -16.82
CA ARG A 262 29.42 -7.15 -16.11
C ARG A 262 28.34 -7.70 -17.05
N GLU A 263 28.53 -7.55 -18.36
CA GLU A 263 27.63 -8.06 -19.40
C GLU A 263 27.47 -9.58 -19.28
N ARG A 264 26.21 -10.04 -19.30
CA ARG A 264 25.84 -11.46 -19.25
C ARG A 264 25.62 -12.02 -20.66
N LEU A 265 25.76 -13.33 -20.80
CA LEU A 265 25.43 -14.03 -22.03
C LEU A 265 23.91 -14.10 -22.24
N PRO A 266 23.43 -14.03 -23.50
CA PRO A 266 22.04 -14.33 -23.81
C PRO A 266 21.75 -15.81 -23.55
N ILE A 267 20.52 -16.11 -23.15
CA ILE A 267 20.08 -17.47 -22.80
C ILE A 267 19.24 -18.00 -23.94
N TYR A 268 19.57 -19.19 -24.43
CA TYR A 268 18.75 -19.89 -25.41
C TYR A 268 17.93 -20.98 -24.72
N VAL A 269 16.63 -21.04 -25.01
CA VAL A 269 15.72 -22.03 -24.43
C VAL A 269 14.95 -22.74 -25.53
N GLU A 270 14.90 -24.07 -25.40
CA GLU A 270 13.98 -24.93 -26.14
C GLU A 270 13.00 -25.60 -25.18
N LEU A 271 11.72 -25.59 -25.57
CA LEU A 271 10.63 -26.25 -24.85
C LEU A 271 9.99 -27.26 -25.79
N GLU A 272 9.98 -28.52 -25.39
CA GLU A 272 9.25 -29.59 -26.05
C GLU A 272 8.08 -30.03 -25.18
N LEU A 273 6.92 -30.18 -25.80
CA LEU A 273 5.69 -30.72 -25.21
C LEU A 273 5.26 -31.93 -26.02
N ASP A 274 5.14 -33.09 -25.37
CA ASP A 274 4.77 -34.37 -26.00
C ASP A 274 5.62 -34.70 -27.24
N ASN A 275 6.94 -34.50 -27.11
CA ASN A 275 7.94 -34.67 -28.17
C ASN A 275 7.79 -33.72 -29.38
N ARG A 276 7.05 -32.62 -29.23
CA ARG A 276 6.96 -31.53 -30.21
C ARG A 276 7.61 -30.28 -29.66
N ASN A 277 8.53 -29.68 -30.41
CA ASN A 277 9.13 -28.41 -30.04
C ASN A 277 8.09 -27.28 -30.19
N ILE A 278 7.75 -26.63 -29.08
CA ILE A 278 6.78 -25.54 -28.99
C ILE A 278 7.42 -24.17 -28.80
N LEU A 279 8.70 -24.12 -28.41
CA LEU A 279 9.46 -22.88 -28.22
C LEU A 279 10.93 -23.12 -28.55
N SER A 280 11.51 -22.21 -29.34
CA SER A 280 12.95 -22.13 -29.57
C SER A 280 13.32 -20.65 -29.66
N LYS A 281 13.85 -20.08 -28.57
CA LYS A 281 14.00 -18.62 -28.45
C LYS A 281 15.22 -18.23 -27.63
N THR A 282 15.89 -17.17 -28.08
CA THR A 282 16.98 -16.53 -27.36
C THR A 282 16.47 -15.32 -26.58
N TYR A 283 16.70 -15.31 -25.28
CA TYR A 283 16.38 -14.22 -24.36
C TYR A 283 17.64 -13.44 -24.01
N TYR A 284 17.56 -12.12 -24.11
CA TYR A 284 18.68 -11.23 -23.84
C TYR A 284 18.59 -10.64 -22.42
N PRO A 285 19.73 -10.48 -21.72
CA PRO A 285 19.76 -9.84 -20.41
C PRO A 285 19.24 -8.41 -20.47
N ALA A 286 18.47 -8.04 -19.45
CA ALA A 286 17.87 -6.71 -19.36
C ALA A 286 18.88 -5.63 -18.92
N GLY A 287 18.47 -4.37 -19.01
CA GLY A 287 19.23 -3.22 -18.54
C GLY A 287 20.20 -2.63 -19.56
N LEU A 288 20.57 -1.37 -19.37
CA LEU A 288 21.43 -0.61 -20.30
C LEU A 288 22.82 -1.26 -20.48
N ARG A 289 23.34 -1.89 -19.42
CA ARG A 289 24.65 -2.56 -19.40
C ARG A 289 24.56 -4.08 -19.56
N LYS A 290 23.36 -4.64 -19.78
CA LYS A 290 23.13 -6.09 -19.95
C LYS A 290 23.66 -6.93 -18.76
N ASP A 291 23.58 -6.39 -17.55
CA ASP A 291 24.07 -6.99 -16.31
C ASP A 291 22.95 -7.54 -15.40
N ILE A 292 21.69 -7.27 -15.76
CA ILE A 292 20.50 -7.72 -15.05
C ILE A 292 20.17 -9.18 -15.44
N PRO A 293 19.56 -9.97 -14.55
CA PRO A 293 19.05 -11.30 -14.89
C PRO A 293 18.11 -11.26 -16.10
N THR A 294 18.13 -12.33 -16.88
CA THR A 294 17.23 -12.52 -18.02
C THR A 294 15.91 -13.07 -17.52
N PHE A 295 14.81 -12.55 -18.07
CA PHE A 295 13.45 -12.97 -17.77
C PHE A 295 12.76 -13.47 -19.04
N ALA A 296 12.02 -14.57 -18.91
CA ALA A 296 11.14 -15.06 -19.97
C ALA A 296 9.73 -15.31 -19.41
N TYR A 297 8.75 -15.05 -20.27
CA TYR A 297 7.34 -15.34 -20.01
C TYR A 297 6.70 -15.74 -21.34
N GLU A 298 6.24 -16.97 -21.43
CA GLU A 298 5.55 -17.51 -22.60
C GLU A 298 4.30 -18.27 -22.16
N GLU A 299 3.26 -18.24 -22.98
CA GLU A 299 1.98 -18.88 -22.70
C GLU A 299 1.62 -19.86 -23.82
N PHE A 300 1.30 -21.10 -23.45
CA PHE A 300 0.97 -22.17 -24.40
C PHE A 300 -0.41 -22.76 -24.07
N PRO A 301 -1.41 -22.61 -24.96
CA PRO A 301 -2.68 -23.30 -24.81
C PRO A 301 -2.49 -24.79 -25.13
N VAL A 302 -2.93 -25.66 -24.22
CA VAL A 302 -2.82 -27.12 -24.35
C VAL A 302 -4.17 -27.78 -24.04
N PRO A 303 -4.48 -28.95 -24.63
CA PRO A 303 -5.63 -29.72 -24.19
C PRO A 303 -5.45 -30.15 -22.72
N PRO A 304 -6.53 -30.38 -21.96
CA PRO A 304 -6.43 -30.93 -20.62
C PRO A 304 -5.97 -32.39 -20.68
N GLY A 305 -5.08 -32.78 -19.78
CA GLY A 305 -4.50 -34.11 -19.74
C GLY A 305 -3.11 -34.14 -19.14
N VAL A 306 -2.47 -35.29 -19.28
CA VAL A 306 -1.09 -35.51 -18.84
C VAL A 306 -0.16 -35.21 -20.01
N HIS A 307 0.81 -34.33 -19.78
CA HIS A 307 1.75 -33.87 -20.78
C HIS A 307 3.19 -34.09 -20.33
N HIS A 308 4.05 -34.46 -21.27
CA HIS A 308 5.48 -34.62 -21.04
C HIS A 308 6.20 -33.37 -21.52
N ILE A 309 6.87 -32.66 -20.61
CA ILE A 309 7.61 -31.44 -20.92
C ILE A 309 9.11 -31.70 -20.81
N LYS A 310 9.85 -31.25 -21.81
CA LYS A 310 11.31 -31.15 -21.78
C LYS A 310 11.73 -29.70 -21.99
N VAL A 311 12.53 -29.18 -21.06
CA VAL A 311 13.15 -27.85 -21.15
C VAL A 311 14.64 -28.03 -21.32
N LYS A 312 15.20 -27.43 -22.37
CA LYS A 312 16.65 -27.36 -22.60
C LYS A 312 17.06 -25.90 -22.54
N MET A 313 18.04 -25.58 -21.72
CA MET A 313 18.56 -24.21 -21.61
C MET A 313 20.08 -24.20 -21.83
N ARG A 314 20.53 -23.17 -22.55
CA ARG A 314 21.94 -22.88 -22.77
C ARG A 314 22.28 -21.47 -22.29
N ASP A 315 23.31 -21.38 -21.46
CA ASP A 315 23.86 -20.14 -20.91
C ASP A 315 25.36 -19.95 -21.23
N SER A 316 25.96 -20.91 -21.94
CA SER A 316 27.36 -20.90 -22.36
C SER A 316 27.56 -20.35 -23.78
N LYS A 317 28.83 -20.14 -24.15
CA LYS A 317 29.24 -19.73 -25.51
C LYS A 317 29.23 -20.91 -26.50
N ASP A 318 29.20 -22.14 -26.00
CA ASP A 318 29.23 -23.32 -26.86
C ASP A 318 27.86 -23.54 -27.49
N THR A 319 27.78 -23.45 -28.81
CA THR A 319 26.53 -23.61 -29.53
C THR A 319 26.08 -25.07 -29.67
N ASN A 320 26.93 -26.05 -29.35
CA ASN A 320 26.67 -27.47 -29.61
C ASN A 320 26.09 -28.24 -28.41
N GLN A 321 26.05 -27.64 -27.21
CA GLN A 321 25.60 -28.31 -25.99
C GLN A 321 24.58 -27.44 -25.22
N PHE A 322 23.65 -28.12 -24.54
CA PHE A 322 22.76 -27.49 -23.55
C PHE A 322 23.35 -27.66 -22.15
N ASP A 323 23.35 -26.56 -21.39
CA ASP A 323 23.92 -26.53 -20.03
C ASP A 323 22.94 -27.12 -19.00
N TYR A 324 21.64 -27.01 -19.25
CA TYR A 324 20.60 -27.47 -18.33
C TYR A 324 19.50 -28.24 -19.06
N PHE A 325 19.03 -29.30 -18.41
CA PHE A 325 17.98 -30.18 -18.91
C PHE A 325 16.97 -30.48 -17.80
N ILE A 326 15.68 -30.30 -18.10
CA ILE A 326 14.57 -30.63 -17.20
C ILE A 326 13.57 -31.45 -17.98
N GLU A 327 13.22 -32.62 -17.48
CA GLU A 327 12.15 -33.45 -18.01
C GLU A 327 11.15 -33.74 -16.90
N LYS A 328 9.87 -33.45 -17.15
CA LYS A 328 8.82 -33.65 -16.16
C LYS A 328 7.48 -33.94 -16.82
N GLU A 329 6.76 -34.88 -16.24
CA GLU A 329 5.36 -35.14 -16.54
C GLU A 329 4.48 -34.21 -15.69
N ILE A 330 3.54 -33.53 -16.34
CA ILE A 330 2.61 -32.60 -15.69
C ILE A 330 1.17 -32.98 -16.01
N GLU A 331 0.29 -32.85 -15.02
CA GLU A 331 -1.14 -33.03 -15.21
C GLU A 331 -1.82 -31.65 -15.26
N VAL A 332 -2.48 -31.36 -16.38
CA VAL A 332 -3.15 -30.09 -16.62
C VAL A 332 -4.66 -30.30 -16.61
N MET A 333 -5.33 -29.76 -15.61
CA MET A 333 -6.79 -29.81 -15.47
C MET A 333 -7.49 -28.84 -16.44
N PRO A 334 -8.72 -29.14 -16.89
CA PRO A 334 -9.48 -28.29 -17.81
C PRO A 334 -9.73 -26.89 -17.22
N GLU A 335 -9.60 -25.86 -18.07
CA GLU A 335 -9.81 -24.45 -17.70
C GLU A 335 -8.90 -23.94 -16.56
N LYS A 336 -7.82 -24.67 -16.24
CA LYS A 336 -6.81 -24.24 -15.26
C LYS A 336 -5.53 -23.78 -15.94
N THR A 337 -4.81 -22.93 -15.22
CA THR A 337 -3.46 -22.49 -15.60
C THR A 337 -2.45 -23.28 -14.78
N PHE A 338 -1.50 -23.91 -15.47
CA PHE A 338 -0.32 -24.51 -14.87
C PHE A 338 0.87 -23.55 -15.03
N VAL A 339 1.53 -23.19 -13.94
CA VAL A 339 2.69 -22.29 -13.97
C VAL A 339 3.95 -23.12 -13.77
N MET A 340 4.82 -23.12 -14.78
CA MET A 340 6.12 -23.75 -14.75
C MET A 340 7.19 -22.67 -14.50
N ASP A 341 7.62 -22.55 -13.25
CA ASP A 341 8.77 -21.71 -12.88
C ASP A 341 10.03 -22.58 -12.75
N VAL A 342 10.97 -22.39 -13.68
CA VAL A 342 12.26 -23.12 -13.71
C VAL A 342 13.40 -22.33 -13.07
N SER A 343 13.14 -21.14 -12.51
CA SER A 343 14.14 -20.32 -11.82
C SER A 343 14.90 -21.06 -10.70
N PRO A 344 14.24 -21.81 -9.77
CA PRO A 344 14.97 -22.48 -8.68
C PRO A 344 15.86 -23.61 -9.17
N ILE A 345 15.43 -24.34 -10.20
CA ILE A 345 16.12 -25.52 -10.74
C ILE A 345 17.43 -25.14 -11.42
N PHE A 346 17.50 -23.94 -12.02
CA PHE A 346 18.75 -23.45 -12.59
C PHE A 346 19.69 -22.81 -11.56
N SER A 347 19.17 -22.45 -10.38
CA SER A 347 19.95 -21.82 -9.30
C SER A 347 20.59 -22.83 -8.34
N GLU A 348 19.97 -24.00 -8.18
CA GLU A 348 20.55 -25.12 -7.44
C GLU A 348 21.44 -25.93 -8.39
N GLU A 349 22.72 -26.04 -8.07
CA GLU A 349 23.65 -26.96 -8.73
C GLU A 349 23.12 -28.40 -8.62
N GLN A 350 22.31 -28.86 -9.58
CA GLN A 350 22.38 -30.27 -9.97
C GLN A 350 23.70 -30.45 -10.73
N LYS A 351 24.80 -30.49 -9.95
CA LYS A 351 25.98 -31.24 -10.32
C LYS A 351 25.50 -32.68 -10.52
N ILE A 352 25.34 -33.05 -11.79
CA ILE A 352 25.27 -34.44 -12.20
C ILE A 352 26.60 -35.05 -11.75
N GLU A 353 26.54 -36.01 -10.81
CA GLU A 353 27.64 -36.94 -10.52
C GLU A 353 27.90 -37.86 -11.71
#